data_AF-A0AAD9A2R6-F1
#
_entry.id   AF-A0AAD9A2R6-F1
#
_cell.length_a   1.000
_cell.length_b   1.000
_cell.length_c   1.000
_cell.angle_alpha   90.00
_cell.angle_beta   90.00
_cell.angle_gamma   90.00
#
_symmetry.space_group_name_H-M   'P 1'
#
loop_
_entity.id
_entity.type
_entity.pdbx_description
1 polymer ?
#
loop_
_entity_poly.entity_id
_entity_poly.type
_entity_poly.pdbx_seq_one_letter_code
_entity_poly.pdbx_strand_id
1 'polypeptide(L)'
;MCEVSGESRRGSPNCRDVLGCSDSVDCSRIQPTGTSHGRTADPGKIPGLGRSFFIKGCPSAMSERVASIPSHGTTDDSLYRHQTPSVLQIAFPSWCHRLLHYDRDIVSRLGPSLCDPTTSTYEMVLKALNSVEFADASKSAVLHRDLKSQFLRTVGGEGNCYVVDGGRKLFDASGGAAVACLGHSDKRVAEAIIRQLSNIAYSPSTFFTTPVCEQLAQFLINTTHGHMSRAYLVSSGSEAMEAAMKLSRQYFLEKKPAEPQRHLYIARQRSYHGTTLGALSMGGHVARRANFKPMLLDNVVSHISPCFAYRDKLADESDESYVAKLAKELEDEFIRVGPGNVCAFVAEPVVGAALGCVPAVPGYFQAMKSVCDRYGALLIMDEVMSGMGRSGTLHAWEAEGVVPDIQTIGKGLAGGYQPIAGVLVNKRVVEVLEKGTSAFVHGHTYQGHPVACAAALEVQQIIQSDGLVANVQNMGQLLSGLLKESLMDHPYVGDIRGKGLFWGIEFVRDKQTKVPWPSAARIAASINELGLTEPYGIVVYPGSGTADGVLGDHIIVAPPYTVTRDEIAFVAETVTRLVNDFFSKLAIQGI
;
A
#
# COMPACT_ATOMS: atom_id res chain seq x y z
N MET A 1 28.62 61.33 21.86
CA MET A 1 30.06 61.55 21.62
C MET A 1 30.57 60.38 20.80
N CYS A 2 31.13 60.67 19.61
CA CYS A 2 31.77 59.80 18.61
C CYS A 2 30.83 58.75 17.94
N GLU A 3 30.38 58.82 16.68
CA GLU A 3 30.96 59.29 15.39
C GLU A 3 32.29 58.54 15.09
N VAL A 4 32.50 57.84 13.95
CA VAL A 4 32.64 58.37 12.58
C VAL A 4 32.67 57.25 11.49
N SER A 5 32.02 57.55 10.35
CA SER A 5 32.27 57.27 8.90
C SER A 5 32.27 55.88 8.22
N GLY A 6 31.64 55.86 7.03
CA GLY A 6 32.05 55.06 5.87
C GLY A 6 31.07 54.99 4.69
N GLU A 7 30.79 56.09 3.99
CA GLU A 7 30.03 56.12 2.71
C GLU A 7 30.88 55.63 1.52
N SER A 8 30.25 54.99 0.52
CA SER A 8 30.56 55.25 -0.90
C SER A 8 29.34 55.02 -1.81
N ARG A 9 28.95 56.06 -2.54
CA ARG A 9 27.87 56.13 -3.55
C ARG A 9 28.36 55.76 -4.96
N ARG A 10 27.42 55.35 -5.83
CA ARG A 10 27.14 55.78 -7.24
C ARG A 10 26.47 54.59 -7.98
N GLY A 11 25.38 54.72 -8.74
CA GLY A 11 24.56 55.86 -9.12
C GLY A 11 23.30 55.41 -9.89
N SER A 12 22.36 56.35 -10.06
CA SER A 12 21.25 56.31 -11.04
C SER A 12 21.67 57.07 -12.31
N PRO A 13 21.00 56.87 -13.47
CA PRO A 13 19.72 57.54 -13.79
C PRO A 13 18.75 56.59 -14.56
N ASN A 14 17.43 56.78 -14.72
CA ASN A 14 16.69 57.94 -15.22
C ASN A 14 15.17 57.75 -15.02
N CYS A 15 14.46 58.89 -14.95
CA CYS A 15 13.03 59.10 -14.68
C CYS A 15 12.08 58.91 -15.89
N ARG A 16 10.76 58.86 -15.58
CA ARG A 16 9.58 59.57 -16.17
C ARG A 16 8.41 58.60 -16.41
N ASP A 17 7.32 58.67 -15.64
CA ASP A 17 6.13 59.56 -15.75
C ASP A 17 4.92 58.63 -16.11
N VAL A 18 3.66 58.74 -15.70
CA VAL A 18 2.84 59.76 -15.01
C VAL A 18 1.41 59.16 -14.82
N LEU A 19 0.76 59.50 -13.68
CA LEU A 19 -0.71 59.58 -13.40
C LEU A 19 -1.61 58.32 -13.53
N GLY A 20 -2.62 58.06 -12.68
CA GLY A 20 -3.19 58.81 -11.55
C GLY A 20 -4.61 58.30 -11.22
N CYS A 21 -5.01 58.50 -9.95
CA CYS A 21 -6.37 58.51 -9.36
C CYS A 21 -7.18 57.19 -9.33
N SER A 22 -8.09 56.93 -8.40
CA SER A 22 -8.47 57.35 -7.03
C SER A 22 -9.68 56.42 -6.71
N ASP A 23 -9.91 55.91 -5.50
CA ASP A 23 -10.75 56.56 -4.51
C ASP A 23 -10.81 55.73 -3.22
N SER A 24 -10.84 56.47 -2.13
CA SER A 24 -10.99 56.13 -0.71
C SER A 24 -12.43 55.80 -0.31
N VAL A 25 -12.63 54.95 0.71
CA VAL A 25 -13.72 55.11 1.69
C VAL A 25 -13.23 54.77 3.10
N ASP A 26 -13.54 55.70 4.00
CA ASP A 26 -13.12 55.88 5.39
C ASP A 26 -14.09 55.22 6.39
N CYS A 27 -13.56 54.89 7.58
CA CYS A 27 -14.30 54.47 8.76
C CYS A 27 -14.72 55.69 9.60
N SER A 28 -15.92 55.69 10.20
CA SER A 28 -16.14 56.01 11.63
C SER A 28 -17.61 56.25 12.05
N ARG A 29 -17.85 56.00 13.36
CA ARG A 29 -18.97 56.40 14.25
C ARG A 29 -20.23 55.52 14.15
N ILE A 30 -20.78 54.98 15.25
CA ILE A 30 -21.44 55.68 16.37
C ILE A 30 -21.40 54.83 17.68
N GLN A 31 -21.28 55.50 18.83
CA GLN A 31 -21.58 55.09 20.22
C GLN A 31 -22.47 56.21 20.86
N PRO A 32 -22.94 56.17 22.13
CA PRO A 32 -23.75 55.18 22.86
C PRO A 32 -24.89 55.82 23.72
N THR A 33 -25.85 55.05 24.26
CA THR A 33 -26.68 55.36 25.45
C THR A 33 -27.18 54.02 26.01
N GLY A 34 -27.34 53.67 27.30
CA GLY A 34 -27.20 54.33 28.59
C GLY A 34 -28.29 53.79 29.55
N THR A 35 -27.91 52.99 30.58
CA THR A 35 -28.54 52.81 31.94
C THR A 35 -30.03 52.40 32.06
N SER A 36 -30.59 51.67 33.04
CA SER A 36 -30.22 50.99 34.31
C SER A 36 -31.53 50.45 34.98
N HIS A 37 -31.42 49.61 36.04
CA HIS A 37 -32.46 49.14 37.01
C HIS A 37 -33.45 48.04 36.52
N GLY A 38 -33.89 47.03 37.30
CA GLY A 38 -33.71 46.64 38.70
C GLY A 38 -34.57 45.39 39.07
N ARG A 39 -34.05 44.60 40.02
CA ARG A 39 -34.63 43.64 41.02
C ARG A 39 -36.05 43.01 40.90
N THR A 40 -36.04 41.67 41.09
CA THR A 40 -36.90 40.76 41.92
C THR A 40 -38.44 40.70 41.76
N ALA A 41 -38.98 39.51 41.46
CA ALA A 41 -39.92 38.69 42.27
C ALA A 41 -40.75 37.68 41.42
N ASP A 42 -40.91 36.46 41.95
CA ASP A 42 -41.81 35.35 41.56
C ASP A 42 -43.30 35.72 41.85
N PRO A 43 -44.34 35.30 41.08
CA PRO A 43 -45.00 33.98 41.26
C PRO A 43 -45.79 33.38 40.04
N GLY A 44 -45.94 32.04 39.98
CA GLY A 44 -47.25 31.37 39.79
C GLY A 44 -47.82 31.03 38.38
N LYS A 45 -47.91 29.70 38.13
CA LYS A 45 -49.01 28.86 37.54
C LYS A 45 -49.45 28.95 36.04
N ILE A 46 -49.23 27.91 35.20
CA ILE A 46 -50.10 26.73 34.78
C ILE A 46 -50.89 27.00 33.45
N PRO A 47 -51.34 26.04 32.57
CA PRO A 47 -51.08 24.59 32.31
C PRO A 47 -50.78 24.23 30.83
N GLY A 48 -50.41 22.95 30.59
CA GLY A 48 -50.82 22.26 29.36
C GLY A 48 -50.13 20.93 29.08
N LEU A 49 -50.62 19.82 29.66
CA LEU A 49 -50.52 18.46 29.10
C LEU A 49 -51.36 17.47 29.95
N GLY A 50 -52.52 17.08 29.42
CA GLY A 50 -53.19 15.80 29.69
C GLY A 50 -53.13 14.98 28.40
N ARG A 51 -53.26 13.66 28.34
CA ARG A 51 -53.83 12.61 29.20
C ARG A 51 -53.06 11.30 28.89
N SER A 52 -52.67 10.48 29.88
CA SER A 52 -53.33 9.23 30.34
C SER A 52 -53.46 8.14 29.25
N PHE A 53 -53.04 6.88 29.39
CA PHE A 53 -53.33 5.90 30.46
C PHE A 53 -52.37 4.69 30.45
N PHE A 54 -52.12 4.15 31.64
CA PHE A 54 -51.66 2.78 31.93
C PHE A 54 -52.87 1.84 32.10
N ILE A 55 -52.67 0.51 31.95
CA ILE A 55 -53.18 -0.64 32.77
C ILE A 55 -52.75 -1.95 32.03
N LYS A 56 -51.81 -2.77 32.53
CA LYS A 56 -51.85 -3.83 33.58
C LYS A 56 -52.65 -5.12 33.24
N GLY A 57 -51.92 -6.24 33.05
CA GLY A 57 -52.08 -7.49 33.85
C GLY A 57 -52.72 -8.76 33.23
N CYS A 58 -51.87 -9.80 32.98
CA CYS A 58 -51.95 -11.28 33.29
C CYS A 58 -53.25 -12.12 33.07
N PRO A 59 -53.25 -13.49 33.21
CA PRO A 59 -52.29 -14.59 32.90
C PRO A 59 -52.96 -15.87 32.26
N SER A 60 -52.21 -16.99 32.16
CA SER A 60 -52.63 -18.43 32.01
C SER A 60 -53.13 -18.91 30.62
N ALA A 61 -53.14 -20.19 30.19
CA ALA A 61 -52.49 -21.49 30.47
C ALA A 61 -53.08 -22.52 29.44
N MET A 62 -52.54 -23.75 29.38
CA MET A 62 -53.06 -24.99 28.73
C MET A 62 -52.77 -25.23 27.23
N SER A 63 -51.90 -26.21 26.89
CA SER A 63 -52.14 -27.64 26.57
C SER A 63 -52.64 -27.83 25.12
N GLU A 64 -52.18 -28.75 24.26
CA GLU A 64 -51.90 -30.18 24.42
C GLU A 64 -51.53 -30.78 23.03
N ARG A 65 -50.93 -32.00 22.98
CA ARG A 65 -50.75 -32.96 21.84
C ARG A 65 -49.58 -32.69 20.89
N VAL A 66 -48.48 -33.48 20.83
CA VAL A 66 -48.28 -34.93 20.60
C VAL A 66 -48.80 -35.41 19.25
N ALA A 67 -47.90 -35.69 18.29
CA ALA A 67 -47.72 -37.04 17.70
C ALA A 67 -46.60 -37.04 16.64
N SER A 68 -45.98 -38.21 16.56
CA SER A 68 -44.74 -38.62 15.90
C SER A 68 -44.98 -39.45 14.63
N ILE A 69 -44.06 -39.33 13.63
CA ILE A 69 -43.54 -40.40 12.72
C ILE A 69 -44.57 -40.97 11.66
N PRO A 70 -44.26 -41.69 10.54
CA PRO A 70 -43.00 -42.13 9.86
C PRO A 70 -42.90 -41.91 8.32
N SER A 71 -41.72 -42.33 7.82
CA SER A 71 -41.28 -42.81 6.50
C SER A 71 -42.22 -43.61 5.58
N HIS A 72 -41.96 -43.51 4.27
CA HIS A 72 -41.94 -44.59 3.25
C HIS A 72 -40.93 -44.15 2.16
N GLY A 73 -39.93 -44.93 1.70
CA GLY A 73 -40.00 -46.24 1.03
C GLY A 73 -40.09 -46.00 -0.49
N THR A 74 -39.36 -46.59 -1.43
CA THR A 74 -38.53 -47.81 -1.51
C THR A 74 -37.96 -47.92 -2.95
N THR A 75 -36.81 -48.62 -3.11
CA THR A 75 -36.40 -49.50 -4.25
C THR A 75 -36.25 -48.89 -5.67
N ASP A 76 -35.29 -49.25 -6.53
CA ASP A 76 -34.60 -50.53 -6.74
C ASP A 76 -33.33 -50.37 -7.63
N ASP A 77 -32.30 -51.18 -7.35
CA ASP A 77 -31.50 -52.05 -8.25
C ASP A 77 -31.14 -51.66 -9.71
N SER A 78 -30.09 -52.16 -10.36
CA SER A 78 -28.85 -52.90 -10.09
C SER A 78 -28.16 -53.10 -11.48
N LEU A 79 -26.88 -53.55 -11.51
CA LEU A 79 -26.13 -54.13 -12.66
C LEU A 79 -25.64 -53.14 -13.75
N TYR A 80 -24.34 -52.99 -14.00
CA TYR A 80 -23.50 -54.01 -14.68
C TYR A 80 -22.01 -53.92 -14.31
N ARG A 81 -21.39 -55.10 -14.23
CA ARG A 81 -19.96 -55.38 -14.02
C ARG A 81 -19.26 -55.63 -15.37
N HIS A 82 -17.94 -55.39 -15.35
CA HIS A 82 -16.87 -55.91 -16.21
C HIS A 82 -16.79 -55.45 -17.69
N GLN A 83 -15.66 -54.86 -18.06
CA GLN A 83 -14.57 -55.56 -18.77
C GLN A 83 -13.38 -54.61 -19.03
N THR A 84 -12.19 -55.03 -18.63
CA THR A 84 -10.92 -54.66 -19.26
C THR A 84 -10.84 -55.29 -20.65
N PRO A 85 -10.09 -54.68 -21.58
CA PRO A 85 -8.92 -55.40 -22.05
C PRO A 85 -7.64 -54.55 -22.20
N SER A 86 -6.57 -55.33 -22.11
CA SER A 86 -5.16 -55.11 -22.37
C SER A 86 -4.75 -54.28 -23.59
N VAL A 87 -3.64 -53.55 -23.39
CA VAL A 87 -2.42 -53.50 -24.22
C VAL A 87 -2.59 -53.32 -25.72
N LEU A 88 -2.25 -52.12 -26.20
CA LEU A 88 -1.57 -51.95 -27.48
C LEU A 88 -0.41 -50.97 -27.32
N GLN A 89 0.80 -51.47 -27.55
CA GLN A 89 2.02 -50.68 -27.77
C GLN A 89 1.80 -49.75 -28.97
N ILE A 90 2.07 -48.45 -28.79
CA ILE A 90 2.41 -47.57 -29.92
C ILE A 90 3.66 -46.78 -29.53
N ALA A 91 4.61 -46.86 -30.44
CA ALA A 91 5.99 -46.46 -30.31
C ALA A 91 6.19 -44.94 -30.14
N PHE A 92 7.15 -44.59 -29.30
CA PHE A 92 7.83 -43.29 -29.29
C PHE A 92 8.67 -43.13 -30.57
N PRO A 93 8.62 -41.97 -31.24
CA PRO A 93 9.73 -41.49 -32.04
C PRO A 93 10.47 -40.39 -31.29
N SER A 94 11.70 -40.70 -30.91
CA SER A 94 12.79 -39.77 -30.63
C SER A 94 12.95 -38.74 -31.75
N TRP A 95 12.81 -37.45 -31.43
CA TRP A 95 13.25 -36.33 -32.28
C TRP A 95 14.16 -35.39 -31.48
N CYS A 96 15.37 -35.86 -31.19
CA CYS A 96 16.54 -35.02 -30.98
C CYS A 96 17.36 -35.04 -32.27
N HIS A 97 17.29 -33.96 -33.07
CA HIS A 97 18.36 -33.40 -33.91
C HIS A 97 17.75 -32.49 -34.99
N ARG A 98 17.70 -31.18 -34.70
CA ARG A 98 18.00 -30.08 -35.63
C ARG A 98 17.62 -28.73 -35.02
N LEU A 99 18.56 -28.13 -34.28
CA LEU A 99 18.56 -26.70 -33.95
C LEU A 99 19.99 -26.19 -34.08
N LEU A 100 20.41 -25.87 -35.30
CA LEU A 100 21.53 -24.97 -35.58
C LEU A 100 21.36 -24.45 -37.02
N HIS A 101 20.43 -23.53 -37.22
CA HIS A 101 20.53 -22.56 -38.31
C HIS A 101 20.09 -21.20 -37.77
N TYR A 102 21.09 -20.40 -37.40
CA TYR A 102 20.99 -18.97 -37.23
C TYR A 102 20.45 -18.38 -38.54
N ASP A 103 19.23 -17.85 -38.51
CA ASP A 103 18.68 -17.12 -39.64
C ASP A 103 19.34 -15.73 -39.69
N ARG A 104 20.25 -15.54 -40.65
CA ARG A 104 20.98 -14.28 -40.87
C ARG A 104 20.10 -13.21 -41.54
N ASP A 105 18.86 -13.51 -41.92
CA ASP A 105 17.99 -12.58 -42.67
C ASP A 105 17.10 -11.65 -41.82
N ILE A 106 17.11 -11.78 -40.48
CA ILE A 106 16.44 -10.80 -39.60
C ILE A 106 17.27 -9.51 -39.44
N VAL A 107 18.60 -9.64 -39.49
CA VAL A 107 19.53 -8.51 -39.28
C VAL A 107 19.58 -7.56 -40.48
N SER A 108 19.25 -8.03 -41.69
CA SER A 108 19.30 -7.22 -42.92
C SER A 108 18.04 -6.38 -43.18
N ARG A 109 16.94 -6.62 -42.45
CA ARG A 109 15.65 -5.91 -42.61
C ARG A 109 15.47 -4.71 -41.67
N LEU A 110 16.36 -4.55 -40.69
CA LEU A 110 16.37 -3.40 -39.78
C LEU A 110 17.31 -2.34 -40.33
N GLY A 111 16.76 -1.48 -41.20
CA GLY A 111 17.46 -0.30 -41.74
C GLY A 111 17.86 0.72 -40.65
N PRO A 112 18.58 1.79 -41.02
CA PRO A 112 19.29 2.69 -40.10
C PRO A 112 18.39 3.70 -39.35
N SER A 113 17.17 3.34 -38.93
CA SER A 113 16.35 4.18 -38.03
C SER A 113 16.64 3.94 -36.53
N LEU A 114 17.79 3.34 -36.22
CA LEU A 114 18.22 2.96 -34.87
C LEU A 114 18.72 4.14 -34.01
N CYS A 115 18.57 5.37 -34.48
CA CYS A 115 19.15 6.57 -33.88
C CYS A 115 18.12 7.53 -33.24
N ASP A 116 16.88 7.12 -33.03
CA ASP A 116 15.88 7.98 -32.39
C ASP A 116 15.58 7.55 -30.94
N PRO A 117 16.03 8.30 -29.92
CA PRO A 117 15.67 8.05 -28.52
C PRO A 117 14.16 8.22 -28.23
N THR A 118 13.36 8.61 -29.22
CA THR A 118 11.89 8.63 -29.13
C THR A 118 11.20 7.33 -29.57
N THR A 119 11.92 6.40 -30.24
CA THR A 119 11.37 5.07 -30.55
C THR A 119 11.43 4.22 -29.28
N SER A 120 10.42 4.37 -28.42
CA SER A 120 10.41 3.72 -27.11
C SER A 120 10.54 2.19 -27.23
N THR A 121 11.16 1.55 -26.24
CA THR A 121 11.11 0.08 -26.02
C THR A 121 9.69 -0.46 -26.17
N TYR A 122 8.69 0.36 -25.84
CA TYR A 122 7.29 0.10 -26.05
C TYR A 122 6.90 -0.16 -27.52
N GLU A 123 7.41 0.58 -28.51
CA GLU A 123 7.13 0.28 -29.94
C GLU A 123 7.74 -1.06 -30.39
N MET A 124 8.86 -1.46 -29.79
CA MET A 124 9.44 -2.79 -30.01
C MET A 124 8.59 -3.90 -29.38
N VAL A 125 8.06 -3.66 -28.17
CA VAL A 125 7.10 -4.54 -27.47
C VAL A 125 5.84 -4.73 -28.33
N LEU A 126 5.29 -3.65 -28.88
CA LEU A 126 4.14 -3.70 -29.78
C LEU A 126 4.40 -4.55 -31.04
N LYS A 127 5.58 -4.40 -31.67
CA LYS A 127 5.98 -5.19 -32.85
C LYS A 127 6.23 -6.67 -32.55
N ALA A 128 6.63 -7.01 -31.32
CA ALA A 128 6.83 -8.40 -30.90
C ALA A 128 5.50 -9.13 -30.61
N LEU A 129 4.42 -8.40 -30.33
CA LEU A 129 3.14 -8.93 -29.87
C LEU A 129 2.09 -9.00 -30.98
N ASN A 130 2.49 -9.46 -32.18
CA ASN A 130 1.73 -9.44 -33.45
C ASN A 130 0.31 -10.08 -33.46
N SER A 131 -0.25 -10.46 -32.31
CA SER A 131 -1.60 -11.04 -32.15
C SER A 131 -2.41 -10.49 -30.97
N VAL A 132 -1.95 -9.45 -30.26
CA VAL A 132 -2.63 -8.90 -29.08
C VAL A 132 -3.28 -7.54 -29.40
N GLU A 133 -4.55 -7.36 -29.06
CA GLU A 133 -5.20 -6.05 -29.13
C GLU A 133 -4.74 -5.15 -27.97
N PHE A 134 -4.31 -3.93 -28.30
CA PHE A 134 -3.94 -2.92 -27.33
C PHE A 134 -5.06 -1.90 -27.13
N ALA A 135 -5.26 -1.46 -25.88
CA ALA A 135 -6.05 -0.27 -25.60
C ALA A 135 -5.17 0.97 -25.85
N ASP A 136 -5.53 1.78 -26.84
CA ASP A 136 -4.87 3.05 -27.14
C ASP A 136 -5.41 4.16 -26.23
N ALA A 137 -4.59 4.61 -25.27
CA ALA A 137 -5.00 5.61 -24.29
C ALA A 137 -5.44 6.93 -24.93
N SER A 138 -4.88 7.29 -26.09
CA SER A 138 -5.20 8.53 -26.79
C SER A 138 -6.63 8.56 -27.34
N LYS A 139 -7.25 7.40 -27.46
CA LYS A 139 -8.63 7.21 -27.96
C LYS A 139 -9.58 6.70 -26.87
N SER A 140 -9.07 6.48 -25.66
CA SER A 140 -9.84 5.92 -24.53
C SER A 140 -10.65 7.01 -23.83
N ALA A 141 -11.88 6.67 -23.42
CA ALA A 141 -12.66 7.51 -22.51
C ALA A 141 -12.16 7.42 -21.05
N VAL A 142 -11.29 6.45 -20.75
CA VAL A 142 -10.66 6.31 -19.43
C VAL A 142 -9.49 7.29 -19.33
N LEU A 143 -9.46 8.07 -18.26
CA LEU A 143 -8.30 8.89 -17.92
C LEU A 143 -7.16 8.00 -17.39
N HIS A 144 -6.38 7.44 -18.30
CA HIS A 144 -5.23 6.62 -17.96
C HIS A 144 -4.13 7.46 -17.28
N ARG A 145 -3.27 6.80 -16.49
CA ARG A 145 -2.12 7.47 -15.84
C ARG A 145 -1.14 8.04 -16.84
N ASP A 146 -1.00 7.40 -17.99
CA ASP A 146 -0.33 7.91 -19.17
C ASP A 146 -1.34 7.94 -20.32
N LEU A 147 -1.55 9.11 -20.89
CA LEU A 147 -2.54 9.38 -21.94
C LEU A 147 -2.03 9.04 -23.35
N LYS A 148 -0.77 8.63 -23.48
CA LYS A 148 -0.13 8.28 -24.75
C LYS A 148 0.33 6.82 -24.83
N SER A 149 0.39 6.14 -23.69
CA SER A 149 0.70 4.72 -23.64
C SER A 149 -0.36 3.90 -24.38
N GLN A 150 0.06 2.77 -24.95
CA GLN A 150 -0.90 1.71 -25.21
C GLN A 150 -0.87 0.74 -24.03
N PHE A 151 -1.90 -0.09 -23.85
CA PHE A 151 -1.95 -1.04 -22.75
C PHE A 151 -2.36 -2.41 -23.25
N LEU A 152 -1.75 -3.45 -22.68
CA LEU A 152 -2.26 -4.82 -22.82
C LEU A 152 -3.61 -4.91 -22.12
N ARG A 153 -4.61 -5.45 -22.83
CA ARG A 153 -5.94 -5.65 -22.27
C ARG A 153 -5.99 -6.97 -21.51
N THR A 154 -6.09 -6.89 -20.18
CA THR A 154 -6.35 -8.07 -19.35
C THR A 154 -7.83 -8.46 -19.48
N VAL A 155 -8.10 -9.71 -19.86
CA VAL A 155 -9.45 -10.26 -20.05
C VAL A 155 -9.82 -11.31 -19.00
N GLY A 156 -8.85 -11.73 -18.18
CA GLY A 156 -9.09 -12.62 -17.06
C GLY A 156 -7.83 -12.83 -16.22
N GLY A 157 -7.93 -13.73 -15.25
CA GLY A 157 -6.79 -14.20 -14.46
C GLY A 157 -7.00 -15.65 -14.07
N GLU A 158 -5.91 -16.41 -14.04
CA GLU A 158 -5.92 -17.85 -13.76
C GLU A 158 -4.68 -18.20 -12.94
N GLY A 159 -4.88 -18.64 -11.70
CA GLY A 159 -3.78 -18.93 -10.78
C GLY A 159 -2.89 -17.70 -10.59
N ASN A 160 -1.60 -17.84 -10.85
CA ASN A 160 -0.62 -16.75 -10.71
C ASN A 160 -0.44 -15.91 -11.98
N CYS A 161 -1.34 -16.02 -12.95
CA CYS A 161 -1.21 -15.35 -14.25
C CYS A 161 -2.36 -14.39 -14.55
N TYR A 162 -2.02 -13.28 -15.20
CA TYR A 162 -2.98 -12.51 -15.99
C TYR A 162 -3.23 -13.23 -17.33
N VAL A 163 -4.48 -13.23 -17.78
CA VAL A 163 -4.84 -13.63 -19.15
C VAL A 163 -5.11 -12.35 -19.93
N VAL A 164 -4.29 -12.07 -20.94
CA VAL A 164 -4.46 -10.91 -21.83
C VAL A 164 -5.24 -11.30 -23.08
N ASP A 165 -5.74 -10.29 -23.79
CA ASP A 165 -6.42 -10.47 -25.06
C ASP A 165 -5.57 -11.28 -26.04
N GLY A 166 -6.20 -12.14 -26.84
CA GLY A 166 -5.52 -13.18 -27.62
C GLY A 166 -5.11 -14.42 -26.82
N GLY A 167 -5.44 -14.50 -25.52
CA GLY A 167 -5.33 -15.72 -24.69
C GLY A 167 -3.95 -15.97 -24.07
N ARG A 168 -2.99 -15.05 -24.27
CA ARG A 168 -1.64 -15.17 -23.71
C ARG A 168 -1.67 -15.02 -22.18
N LYS A 169 -0.88 -15.83 -21.50
CA LYS A 169 -0.72 -15.79 -20.04
C LYS A 169 0.56 -15.03 -19.69
N LEU A 170 0.46 -14.08 -18.76
CA LEU A 170 1.59 -13.38 -18.17
C LEU A 170 1.68 -13.74 -16.70
N PHE A 171 2.81 -14.31 -16.27
CA PHE A 171 3.03 -14.61 -14.86
C PHE A 171 3.10 -13.30 -14.06
N ASP A 172 2.24 -13.16 -13.07
CA ASP A 172 2.21 -11.99 -12.20
C ASP A 172 3.22 -12.16 -11.07
N ALA A 173 4.47 -11.79 -11.32
CA ALA A 173 5.51 -11.80 -10.30
C ALA A 173 5.48 -10.56 -9.40
N SER A 174 4.41 -9.76 -9.43
CA SER A 174 4.31 -8.48 -8.72
C SER A 174 3.08 -8.35 -7.82
N GLY A 175 1.99 -9.05 -8.13
CA GLY A 175 0.67 -8.81 -7.57
C GLY A 175 0.14 -7.41 -7.89
N GLY A 176 0.58 -6.78 -8.97
CA GLY A 176 0.48 -5.34 -9.19
C GLY A 176 1.33 -4.58 -8.17
N ALA A 177 0.72 -3.74 -7.34
CA ALA A 177 1.42 -3.12 -6.20
C ALA A 177 1.46 -4.06 -4.97
N ALA A 178 1.82 -5.33 -5.17
CA ALA A 178 1.79 -6.41 -4.16
C ALA A 178 0.39 -6.68 -3.55
N VAL A 179 -0.67 -6.54 -4.34
CA VAL A 179 -2.07 -6.69 -3.94
C VAL A 179 -2.55 -8.14 -4.02
N ALA A 180 -2.32 -8.82 -5.16
CA ALA A 180 -2.90 -10.13 -5.46
C ALA A 180 -2.22 -11.27 -4.69
N CYS A 181 -2.48 -11.36 -3.39
CA CYS A 181 -1.80 -12.30 -2.49
C CYS A 181 -2.21 -13.77 -2.72
N LEU A 182 -3.41 -14.07 -3.23
CA LEU A 182 -3.84 -15.44 -3.55
C LEU A 182 -3.66 -15.79 -5.03
N GLY A 183 -3.09 -14.88 -5.83
CA GLY A 183 -3.21 -14.92 -7.28
C GLY A 183 -4.61 -14.46 -7.70
N HIS A 184 -5.06 -14.95 -8.85
CA HIS A 184 -6.24 -14.46 -9.55
C HIS A 184 -7.36 -15.50 -9.58
N SER A 185 -8.59 -15.04 -9.38
CA SER A 185 -9.83 -15.81 -9.58
C SER A 185 -10.03 -17.04 -8.67
N ASP A 186 -9.61 -16.96 -7.39
CA ASP A 186 -9.92 -17.99 -6.37
C ASP A 186 -11.45 -18.08 -6.18
N LYS A 187 -11.99 -19.29 -6.41
CA LYS A 187 -13.43 -19.55 -6.39
C LYS A 187 -14.04 -19.39 -5.00
N ARG A 188 -13.30 -19.69 -3.94
CA ARG A 188 -13.79 -19.58 -2.55
C ARG A 188 -14.14 -18.13 -2.23
N VAL A 189 -13.27 -17.20 -2.60
CA VAL A 189 -13.50 -15.76 -2.42
C VAL A 189 -14.67 -15.26 -3.27
N ALA A 190 -14.77 -15.71 -4.52
CA ALA A 190 -15.91 -15.36 -5.39
C ALA A 190 -17.24 -15.86 -4.80
N GLU A 191 -17.29 -17.09 -4.29
CA GLU A 191 -18.47 -17.66 -3.64
C GLU A 191 -18.85 -16.91 -2.35
N ALA A 192 -17.87 -16.52 -1.53
CA ALA A 192 -18.10 -15.71 -0.33
C ALA A 192 -18.71 -14.34 -0.67
N ILE A 193 -18.19 -13.68 -1.72
CA ILE A 193 -18.71 -12.41 -2.23
C ILE A 193 -20.16 -12.57 -2.73
N ILE A 194 -20.43 -13.58 -3.57
CA ILE A 194 -21.77 -13.84 -4.12
C ILE A 194 -22.76 -14.10 -2.98
N ARG A 195 -22.38 -14.94 -2.01
CA ARG A 195 -23.23 -15.27 -0.85
C ARG A 195 -23.58 -14.03 -0.04
N GLN A 196 -22.61 -13.15 0.23
CA GLN A 196 -22.87 -11.91 0.95
C GLN A 196 -23.74 -10.96 0.13
N LEU A 197 -23.48 -10.83 -1.17
CA LEU A 197 -24.25 -9.98 -2.08
C LEU A 197 -25.72 -10.42 -2.19
N SER A 198 -25.98 -11.74 -2.22
CA SER A 198 -27.34 -12.30 -2.22
C SER A 198 -28.09 -12.08 -0.92
N ASN A 199 -27.40 -11.77 0.18
CA ASN A 199 -28.02 -11.43 1.47
C ASN A 199 -28.22 -9.91 1.59
N ILE A 200 -27.13 -9.16 1.61
CA ILE A 200 -27.15 -7.69 1.66
C ILE A 200 -25.86 -7.12 1.07
N ALA A 201 -26.03 -6.24 0.09
CA ALA A 201 -24.90 -5.54 -0.55
C ALA A 201 -24.30 -4.48 0.38
N TYR A 202 -25.14 -3.64 0.97
CA TYR A 202 -24.74 -2.42 1.68
C TYR A 202 -25.57 -2.22 2.95
N SER A 203 -24.90 -1.77 4.02
CA SER A 203 -25.51 -1.39 5.29
C SER A 203 -24.76 -0.18 5.88
N PRO A 204 -25.44 0.93 6.24
CA PRO A 204 -24.78 2.12 6.76
C PRO A 204 -24.30 1.93 8.21
N SER A 205 -22.99 2.02 8.42
CA SER A 205 -22.31 1.77 9.70
C SER A 205 -22.68 2.73 10.84
N THR A 206 -23.32 3.87 10.52
CA THR A 206 -23.82 4.83 11.53
C THR A 206 -24.93 4.24 12.40
N PHE A 207 -25.73 3.30 11.88
CA PHE A 207 -26.93 2.78 12.54
C PHE A 207 -26.91 1.26 12.71
N PHE A 208 -26.17 0.57 11.86
CA PHE A 208 -26.19 -0.89 11.78
C PHE A 208 -24.78 -1.46 11.75
N THR A 209 -24.66 -2.69 12.20
CA THR A 209 -23.52 -3.56 11.88
C THR A 209 -24.01 -4.77 11.09
N THR A 210 -23.08 -5.56 10.55
CA THR A 210 -23.40 -6.83 9.90
C THR A 210 -22.55 -7.95 10.51
N PRO A 211 -23.06 -9.20 10.56
CA PRO A 211 -22.31 -10.32 11.11
C PRO A 211 -20.93 -10.48 10.47
N VAL A 212 -20.80 -10.29 9.15
CA VAL A 212 -19.52 -10.44 8.45
C VAL A 212 -18.51 -9.35 8.79
N CYS A 213 -18.97 -8.12 9.05
CA CYS A 213 -18.11 -7.03 9.50
C CYS A 213 -17.56 -7.31 10.91
N GLU A 214 -18.42 -7.75 11.83
CA GLU A 214 -18.01 -8.13 13.19
C GLU A 214 -17.06 -9.34 13.17
N GLN A 215 -17.34 -10.34 12.33
CA GLN A 215 -16.49 -11.53 12.18
C GLN A 215 -15.11 -11.16 11.64
N LEU A 216 -15.02 -10.32 10.61
CA LEU A 216 -13.74 -9.83 10.10
C LEU A 216 -12.98 -9.04 11.16
N ALA A 217 -13.64 -8.09 11.83
CA ALA A 217 -13.00 -7.30 12.88
C ALA A 217 -12.46 -8.20 14.01
N GLN A 218 -13.27 -9.16 14.47
CA GLN A 218 -12.85 -10.10 15.52
C GLN A 218 -11.71 -11.01 15.04
N PHE A 219 -11.77 -11.51 13.81
CA PHE A 219 -10.70 -12.32 13.22
C PHE A 219 -9.38 -11.54 13.25
N LEU A 220 -9.37 -10.32 12.70
CA LEU A 220 -8.18 -9.47 12.64
C LEU A 220 -7.63 -9.12 14.02
N ILE A 221 -8.50 -8.89 15.02
CA ILE A 221 -8.03 -8.60 16.38
C ILE A 221 -7.43 -9.82 17.05
N ASN A 222 -8.01 -11.01 16.84
CA ASN A 222 -7.48 -12.26 17.38
C ASN A 222 -6.07 -12.56 16.86
N THR A 223 -5.76 -12.20 15.61
CA THR A 223 -4.41 -12.41 15.05
C THR A 223 -3.33 -11.53 15.70
N THR A 224 -3.71 -10.50 16.44
CA THR A 224 -2.77 -9.63 17.17
C THR A 224 -2.41 -10.13 18.56
N HIS A 225 -2.89 -11.31 18.96
CA HIS A 225 -2.60 -11.93 20.25
C HIS A 225 -2.88 -11.03 21.47
N GLY A 226 -3.92 -10.19 21.38
CA GLY A 226 -4.36 -9.29 22.45
C GLY A 226 -3.66 -7.92 22.48
N HIS A 227 -2.79 -7.62 21.50
CA HIS A 227 -2.14 -6.31 21.41
C HIS A 227 -3.06 -5.21 20.88
N MET A 228 -3.89 -5.51 19.87
CA MET A 228 -4.90 -4.60 19.35
C MET A 228 -6.28 -4.94 19.92
N SER A 229 -7.21 -3.99 19.94
CA SER A 229 -8.55 -4.19 20.51
C SER A 229 -9.72 -3.77 19.61
N ARG A 230 -9.48 -2.95 18.58
CA ARG A 230 -10.53 -2.49 17.64
C ARG A 230 -9.98 -2.43 16.22
N ALA A 231 -10.82 -2.82 15.27
CA ALA A 231 -10.56 -2.65 13.83
C ALA A 231 -11.52 -1.59 13.28
N TYR A 232 -11.00 -0.66 12.49
CA TYR A 232 -11.77 0.36 11.77
C TYR A 232 -11.56 0.14 10.27
N LEU A 233 -12.62 -0.26 9.54
CA LEU A 233 -12.53 -0.75 8.17
C LEU A 233 -12.97 0.30 7.15
N VAL A 234 -12.13 0.57 6.15
CA VAL A 234 -12.31 1.58 5.10
C VAL A 234 -12.00 0.99 3.72
N SER A 235 -12.07 1.78 2.65
CA SER A 235 -11.99 1.25 1.28
C SER A 235 -10.57 1.24 0.70
N SER A 236 -9.67 2.06 1.25
CA SER A 236 -8.32 2.22 0.73
C SER A 236 -7.27 2.51 1.80
N GLY A 237 -6.00 2.18 1.52
CA GLY A 237 -4.89 2.50 2.42
C GLY A 237 -4.74 4.01 2.67
N SER A 238 -5.03 4.84 1.66
CA SER A 238 -5.06 6.31 1.83
C SER A 238 -6.09 6.74 2.87
N GLU A 239 -7.32 6.18 2.82
CA GLU A 239 -8.34 6.43 3.85
C GLU A 239 -7.90 5.92 5.22
N ALA A 240 -7.23 4.78 5.29
CA ALA A 240 -6.72 4.24 6.55
C ALA A 240 -5.68 5.17 7.18
N MET A 241 -4.81 5.79 6.37
CA MET A 241 -3.83 6.76 6.86
C MET A 241 -4.47 8.09 7.29
N GLU A 242 -5.51 8.58 6.62
CA GLU A 242 -6.31 9.73 7.08
C GLU A 242 -6.98 9.42 8.44
N ALA A 243 -7.55 8.22 8.56
CA ALA A 243 -8.15 7.75 9.81
C ALA A 243 -7.11 7.65 10.93
N ALA A 244 -5.93 7.06 10.66
CA ALA A 244 -4.84 6.95 11.63
C ALA A 244 -4.33 8.32 12.09
N MET A 245 -4.18 9.28 11.17
CA MET A 245 -3.81 10.67 11.48
C MET A 245 -4.85 11.29 12.42
N LYS A 246 -6.13 11.27 12.05
CA LYS A 246 -7.21 11.85 12.87
C LYS A 246 -7.38 11.18 14.22
N LEU A 247 -7.26 9.86 14.28
CA LEU A 247 -7.34 9.07 15.51
C LEU A 247 -6.23 9.48 16.49
N SER A 248 -5.01 9.64 15.99
CA SER A 248 -3.87 10.09 16.78
C SER A 248 -4.10 11.48 17.38
N ARG A 249 -4.62 12.42 16.57
CA ARG A 249 -4.99 13.75 17.05
C ARG A 249 -6.08 13.69 18.13
N GLN A 250 -7.14 12.92 17.90
CA GLN A 250 -8.25 12.80 18.83
C GLN A 250 -7.83 12.16 20.16
N TYR A 251 -6.92 11.17 20.12
CA TYR A 251 -6.33 10.59 21.32
C TYR A 251 -5.75 11.66 22.26
N PHE A 252 -4.97 12.62 21.75
CA PHE A 252 -4.39 13.67 22.59
C PHE A 252 -5.37 14.75 23.04
N LEU A 253 -6.45 14.98 22.27
CA LEU A 253 -7.55 15.84 22.72
C LEU A 253 -8.33 15.22 23.89
N GLU A 254 -8.41 13.90 23.94
CA GLU A 254 -9.21 13.17 24.94
C GLU A 254 -8.41 12.65 26.13
N LYS A 255 -7.08 12.57 26.00
CA LYS A 255 -6.15 12.23 27.08
C LYS A 255 -6.40 13.11 28.33
N LYS A 256 -6.07 12.60 29.51
CA LYS A 256 -6.18 13.32 30.78
C LYS A 256 -4.80 13.44 31.46
N PRO A 257 -4.25 14.66 31.63
CA PRO A 257 -4.74 15.93 31.09
C PRO A 257 -4.70 15.96 29.54
N ALA A 258 -5.54 16.80 28.93
CA ALA A 258 -5.59 16.94 27.48
C ALA A 258 -4.35 17.67 26.95
N GLU A 259 -3.90 17.30 25.75
CA GLU A 259 -2.72 17.86 25.09
C GLU A 259 -3.11 18.47 23.73
N PRO A 260 -3.94 19.53 23.71
CA PRO A 260 -4.50 20.10 22.48
C PRO A 260 -3.46 20.73 21.56
N GLN A 261 -2.24 20.96 22.02
CA GLN A 261 -1.14 21.41 21.19
C GLN A 261 -0.54 20.31 20.31
N ARG A 262 -0.82 19.02 20.54
CA ARG A 262 -0.30 17.92 19.69
C ARG A 262 -1.04 17.78 18.38
N HIS A 263 -0.42 18.22 17.29
CA HIS A 263 -1.01 18.16 15.95
C HIS A 263 0.00 17.82 14.84
N LEU A 264 1.29 17.68 15.17
CA LEU A 264 2.35 17.42 14.21
C LEU A 264 2.65 15.93 14.04
N TYR A 265 3.20 15.55 12.90
CA TYR A 265 3.60 14.17 12.59
C TYR A 265 5.02 14.17 12.05
N ILE A 266 5.79 13.16 12.45
CA ILE A 266 7.12 12.91 11.88
C ILE A 266 7.01 11.64 11.05
N ALA A 267 7.32 11.73 9.76
CA ALA A 267 7.38 10.60 8.85
C ALA A 267 8.79 10.46 8.26
N ARG A 268 8.96 9.65 7.22
CA ARG A 268 10.28 9.42 6.60
C ARG A 268 10.31 9.93 5.18
N GLN A 269 11.45 10.46 4.77
CA GLN A 269 11.76 10.68 3.36
C GLN A 269 11.72 9.35 2.61
N ARG A 270 11.41 9.39 1.31
CA ARG A 270 11.32 8.18 0.47
C ARG A 270 10.34 7.12 1.03
N SER A 271 9.26 7.54 1.70
CA SER A 271 8.15 6.66 2.11
C SER A 271 6.90 6.84 1.24
N TYR A 272 5.95 5.91 1.33
CA TYR A 272 4.65 6.03 0.66
C TYR A 272 3.50 5.63 1.58
N HIS A 273 2.59 6.59 1.83
CA HIS A 273 1.45 6.42 2.74
C HIS A 273 0.08 6.63 2.07
N GLY A 274 0.04 6.78 0.73
CA GLY A 274 -1.20 6.99 -0.04
C GLY A 274 -1.21 8.29 -0.84
N THR A 275 -2.39 8.66 -1.34
CA THR A 275 -2.58 9.74 -2.34
C THR A 275 -3.69 10.74 -2.03
N THR A 276 -4.44 10.59 -0.92
CA THR A 276 -5.26 11.70 -0.40
C THR A 276 -4.35 12.80 0.16
N LEU A 277 -4.83 14.03 0.36
CA LEU A 277 -3.94 15.13 0.73
C LEU A 277 -3.19 14.90 2.06
N GLY A 278 -3.83 14.35 3.09
CA GLY A 278 -3.18 14.02 4.36
C GLY A 278 -2.21 12.86 4.21
N ALA A 279 -2.63 11.78 3.54
CA ALA A 279 -1.78 10.62 3.25
C ALA A 279 -0.54 10.96 2.39
N LEU A 280 -0.72 11.79 1.37
CA LEU A 280 0.35 12.27 0.49
C LEU A 280 1.29 13.22 1.22
N SER A 281 0.76 14.06 2.12
CA SER A 281 1.55 14.91 3.02
C SER A 281 2.39 14.07 3.98
N MET A 282 1.85 12.94 4.46
CA MET A 282 2.56 11.98 5.29
C MET A 282 3.69 11.29 4.53
N GLY A 283 3.45 10.87 3.28
CA GLY A 283 4.44 10.22 2.42
C GLY A 283 5.65 11.10 2.10
N GLY A 284 6.82 10.49 1.93
CA GLY A 284 8.07 11.15 1.55
C GLY A 284 8.46 11.00 0.06
N HIS A 285 7.56 10.50 -0.80
CA HIS A 285 7.86 10.27 -2.21
C HIS A 285 7.87 11.59 -3.02
N VAL A 286 9.07 12.09 -3.32
CA VAL A 286 9.31 13.42 -3.92
C VAL A 286 8.50 13.63 -5.20
N ALA A 287 8.65 12.75 -6.20
CA ALA A 287 7.95 12.90 -7.49
C ALA A 287 6.41 12.93 -7.36
N ARG A 288 5.82 12.12 -6.48
CA ARG A 288 4.35 12.08 -6.29
C ARG A 288 3.82 13.33 -5.57
N ARG A 289 4.65 13.97 -4.74
CA ARG A 289 4.30 15.20 -4.00
C ARG A 289 4.45 16.46 -4.84
N ALA A 290 5.37 16.48 -5.81
CA ALA A 290 5.88 17.69 -6.46
C ALA A 290 4.77 18.63 -6.98
N ASN A 291 3.81 18.10 -7.73
CA ASN A 291 2.73 18.89 -8.34
C ASN A 291 1.72 19.44 -7.32
N PHE A 292 1.65 18.86 -6.13
CA PHE A 292 0.64 19.18 -5.12
C PHE A 292 1.21 19.96 -3.94
N LYS A 293 2.51 20.28 -3.94
CA LYS A 293 3.23 20.88 -2.79
C LYS A 293 2.49 22.04 -2.11
N PRO A 294 1.89 23.02 -2.82
CA PRO A 294 1.13 24.11 -2.18
C PRO A 294 -0.14 23.67 -1.44
N MET A 295 -0.64 22.45 -1.69
CA MET A 295 -1.83 21.87 -1.06
C MET A 295 -1.48 20.89 0.06
N LEU A 296 -0.18 20.58 0.25
CA LEU A 296 0.27 19.62 1.26
C LEU A 296 0.39 20.29 2.63
N LEU A 297 0.27 19.48 3.67
CA LEU A 297 0.32 19.89 5.06
C LEU A 297 1.78 20.02 5.56
N ASP A 298 2.61 20.78 4.85
CA ASP A 298 4.06 20.92 5.14
C ASP A 298 4.33 21.64 6.49
N ASN A 299 3.33 22.29 7.07
CA ASN A 299 3.37 22.85 8.42
C ASN A 299 2.89 21.88 9.52
N VAL A 300 2.42 20.69 9.13
CA VAL A 300 1.87 19.65 10.01
C VAL A 300 2.73 18.38 9.99
N VAL A 301 3.35 18.07 8.86
CA VAL A 301 4.19 16.88 8.68
C VAL A 301 5.63 17.30 8.40
N SER A 302 6.58 16.67 9.10
CA SER A 302 7.99 16.70 8.76
C SER A 302 8.54 15.31 8.45
N HIS A 303 9.73 15.27 7.84
CA HIS A 303 10.34 14.03 7.36
C HIS A 303 11.80 13.90 7.78
N ILE A 304 12.13 12.78 8.42
CA ILE A 304 13.52 12.36 8.72
C ILE A 304 14.04 11.35 7.69
N SER A 305 15.32 11.03 7.75
CA SER A 305 15.93 10.03 6.88
C SER A 305 15.29 8.64 7.05
N PRO A 306 15.19 7.83 5.97
CA PRO A 306 14.76 6.45 6.08
C PRO A 306 15.90 5.57 6.63
N CYS A 307 15.55 4.38 7.12
CA CYS A 307 16.54 3.34 7.40
C CYS A 307 16.96 2.63 6.10
N PHE A 308 17.89 3.22 5.33
CA PHE A 308 18.35 2.64 4.07
C PHE A 308 19.85 2.33 4.05
N ALA A 309 20.22 1.21 4.68
CA ALA A 309 21.62 0.86 4.92
C ALA A 309 22.48 0.74 3.65
N TYR A 310 21.92 0.25 2.53
CA TYR A 310 22.69 0.15 1.28
C TYR A 310 23.24 1.52 0.82
N ARG A 311 22.54 2.62 1.07
CA ARG A 311 22.98 3.96 0.63
C ARG A 311 23.54 4.83 1.76
N ASP A 312 22.93 4.77 2.94
CA ASP A 312 23.11 5.80 3.98
C ASP A 312 23.97 5.33 5.17
N LYS A 313 24.26 4.02 5.25
CA LYS A 313 25.17 3.44 6.24
C LYS A 313 26.60 3.47 5.70
N LEU A 314 27.54 3.95 6.52
CA LEU A 314 28.96 3.97 6.13
C LEU A 314 29.52 2.53 6.09
N ALA A 315 30.55 2.31 5.26
CA ALA A 315 31.13 0.98 5.07
C ALA A 315 31.61 0.33 6.39
N ASP A 316 32.21 1.11 7.28
CA ASP A 316 32.75 0.66 8.57
C ASP A 316 31.80 0.94 9.75
N GLU A 317 30.57 1.40 9.51
CA GLU A 317 29.57 1.65 10.54
C GLU A 317 28.89 0.33 10.92
N SER A 318 28.68 0.05 12.21
CA SER A 318 27.88 -1.10 12.64
C SER A 318 26.38 -0.80 12.49
N ASP A 319 25.52 -1.82 12.49
CA ASP A 319 24.07 -1.60 12.47
C ASP A 319 23.62 -0.82 13.72
N GLU A 320 24.22 -1.10 14.88
CA GLU A 320 23.92 -0.43 16.14
C GLU A 320 24.26 1.06 16.08
N SER A 321 25.43 1.42 15.54
CA SER A 321 25.83 2.82 15.35
C SER A 321 24.91 3.54 14.37
N TYR A 322 24.56 2.87 13.27
CA TYR A 322 23.65 3.41 12.26
C TYR A 322 22.25 3.66 12.84
N VAL A 323 21.71 2.71 13.60
CA VAL A 323 20.43 2.85 14.32
C VAL A 323 20.49 3.99 15.33
N ALA A 324 21.57 4.09 16.11
CA ALA A 324 21.74 5.17 17.08
C ALA A 324 21.72 6.55 16.42
N LYS A 325 22.35 6.69 15.25
CA LYS A 325 22.33 7.92 14.44
C LYS A 325 20.90 8.29 14.00
N LEU A 326 20.14 7.33 13.47
CA LEU A 326 18.75 7.57 13.04
C LEU A 326 17.82 7.85 14.23
N ALA A 327 18.04 7.21 15.37
CA ALA A 327 17.27 7.46 16.58
C ALA A 327 17.54 8.87 17.13
N LYS A 328 18.80 9.30 17.08
CA LYS A 328 19.19 10.66 17.40
C LYS A 328 18.55 11.66 16.44
N GLU A 329 18.52 11.39 15.14
CA GLU A 329 17.85 12.26 14.16
C GLU A 329 16.36 12.42 14.47
N LEU A 330 15.66 11.33 14.80
CA LEU A 330 14.27 11.41 15.24
C LEU A 330 14.13 12.28 16.51
N GLU A 331 14.98 12.08 17.50
CA GLU A 331 14.99 12.87 18.73
C GLU A 331 15.26 14.36 18.49
N ASP A 332 16.24 14.68 17.64
CA ASP A 332 16.56 16.05 17.24
C ASP A 332 15.36 16.70 16.52
N GLU A 333 14.62 15.93 15.72
CA GLU A 333 13.41 16.40 15.04
C GLU A 333 12.27 16.69 16.03
N PHE A 334 12.05 15.80 17.02
CA PHE A 334 11.13 16.07 18.13
C PHE A 334 11.46 17.37 18.85
N ILE A 335 12.75 17.62 19.14
CA ILE A 335 13.22 18.85 19.78
C ILE A 335 12.95 20.06 18.88
N ARG A 336 13.27 19.95 17.58
CA ARG A 336 13.12 21.05 16.61
C ARG A 336 11.68 21.51 16.43
N VAL A 337 10.73 20.58 16.30
CA VAL A 337 9.30 20.93 16.10
C VAL A 337 8.54 21.18 17.40
N GLY A 338 9.20 20.94 18.54
CA GLY A 338 8.61 21.01 19.87
C GLY A 338 8.01 19.65 20.25
N PRO A 339 8.58 18.93 21.23
CA PRO A 339 8.21 17.53 21.50
C PRO A 339 6.76 17.40 21.98
N GLY A 340 6.26 18.43 22.66
CA GLY A 340 4.87 18.52 23.10
C GLY A 340 3.86 18.74 21.98
N ASN A 341 4.29 18.97 20.72
CA ASN A 341 3.42 19.20 19.56
C ASN A 341 3.23 17.96 18.67
N VAL A 342 4.01 16.90 18.88
CA VAL A 342 4.01 15.73 17.99
C VAL A 342 2.97 14.71 18.42
N CYS A 343 2.04 14.35 17.54
CA CYS A 343 1.12 13.24 17.72
C CYS A 343 1.84 11.90 17.58
N ALA A 344 2.52 11.69 16.45
CA ALA A 344 3.04 10.38 16.10
C ALA A 344 4.27 10.40 15.21
N PHE A 345 5.07 9.34 15.32
CA PHE A 345 6.01 8.91 14.29
C PHE A 345 5.35 7.85 13.39
N VAL A 346 5.56 7.97 12.08
CA VAL A 346 4.89 7.15 11.06
C VAL A 346 5.90 6.47 10.14
N ALA A 347 5.80 5.14 10.00
CA ALA A 347 6.73 4.36 9.20
C ALA A 347 6.11 3.06 8.65
N GLU A 348 6.46 2.71 7.41
CA GLU A 348 6.33 1.34 6.89
C GLU A 348 7.44 0.43 7.49
N PRO A 349 7.12 -0.77 8.00
CA PRO A 349 8.13 -1.74 8.45
C PRO A 349 9.12 -2.18 7.35
N VAL A 350 8.58 -2.44 6.16
CA VAL A 350 9.34 -2.64 4.92
C VAL A 350 8.82 -1.62 3.92
N VAL A 351 9.69 -0.72 3.44
CA VAL A 351 9.29 0.34 2.51
C VAL A 351 9.10 -0.25 1.12
N GLY A 352 7.88 -0.18 0.62
CA GLY A 352 7.51 -0.81 -0.64
C GLY A 352 7.91 0.00 -1.87
N ALA A 353 6.92 0.64 -2.49
CA ALA A 353 7.06 1.28 -3.80
C ALA A 353 8.10 2.41 -3.88
N ALA A 354 8.38 3.10 -2.77
CA ALA A 354 9.29 4.26 -2.79
C ALA A 354 10.77 3.86 -2.73
N LEU A 355 11.10 2.74 -2.08
CA LEU A 355 12.48 2.29 -1.90
C LEU A 355 12.75 0.89 -2.45
N GLY A 356 11.78 0.20 -3.05
CA GLY A 356 12.00 -1.16 -3.55
C GLY A 356 12.27 -2.16 -2.44
N CYS A 357 11.27 -2.35 -1.58
CA CYS A 357 11.25 -3.38 -0.52
C CYS A 357 12.40 -3.26 0.49
N VAL A 358 12.74 -2.05 0.96
CA VAL A 358 13.79 -1.86 1.99
C VAL A 358 13.28 -2.28 3.37
N PRO A 359 13.82 -3.35 4.00
CA PRO A 359 13.59 -3.60 5.41
C PRO A 359 14.44 -2.66 6.27
N ALA A 360 13.99 -2.42 7.50
CA ALA A 360 14.84 -1.80 8.50
C ALA A 360 15.96 -2.76 8.96
N VAL A 361 17.09 -2.21 9.38
CA VAL A 361 18.14 -3.01 10.04
C VAL A 361 17.68 -3.41 11.46
N PRO A 362 18.22 -4.51 12.03
CA PRO A 362 17.85 -4.96 13.37
C PRO A 362 17.94 -3.85 14.42
N GLY A 363 16.94 -3.78 15.31
CA GLY A 363 16.91 -2.79 16.41
C GLY A 363 16.39 -1.40 16.04
N TYR A 364 16.20 -1.10 14.75
CA TYR A 364 15.70 0.22 14.31
C TYR A 364 14.36 0.58 14.94
N PHE A 365 13.35 -0.28 14.83
CA PHE A 365 12.02 0.04 15.35
C PHE A 365 11.97 0.10 16.87
N GLN A 366 12.77 -0.71 17.58
CA GLN A 366 12.92 -0.59 19.04
C GLN A 366 13.46 0.80 19.41
N ALA A 367 14.47 1.27 18.69
CA ALA A 367 15.05 2.59 18.94
C ALA A 367 14.05 3.72 18.62
N MET A 368 13.33 3.65 17.49
CA MET A 368 12.30 4.64 17.16
C MET A 368 11.17 4.67 18.19
N LYS A 369 10.70 3.48 18.63
CA LYS A 369 9.67 3.35 19.66
C LYS A 369 10.13 3.93 20.99
N SER A 370 11.38 3.69 21.38
CA SER A 370 11.97 4.29 22.58
C SER A 370 11.94 5.82 22.54
N VAL A 371 12.28 6.43 21.40
CA VAL A 371 12.17 7.89 21.23
C VAL A 371 10.72 8.36 21.35
N CYS A 372 9.77 7.68 20.68
CA CYS A 372 8.35 8.01 20.77
C CYS A 372 7.83 7.96 22.21
N ASP A 373 8.22 6.92 22.96
CA ASP A 373 7.82 6.73 24.35
C ASP A 373 8.39 7.81 25.27
N ARG A 374 9.66 8.23 25.07
CA ARG A 374 10.28 9.34 25.81
C ARG A 374 9.49 10.64 25.67
N TYR A 375 8.96 10.92 24.47
CA TYR A 375 8.21 12.15 24.18
C TYR A 375 6.69 11.99 24.25
N GLY A 376 6.20 10.80 24.63
CA GLY A 376 4.79 10.50 24.78
C GLY A 376 4.00 10.49 23.46
N ALA A 377 4.67 10.35 22.32
CA ALA A 377 4.06 10.25 21.00
C ALA A 377 3.61 8.80 20.69
N LEU A 378 2.73 8.66 19.70
CA LEU A 378 2.30 7.37 19.18
C LEU A 378 3.24 6.87 18.09
N LEU A 379 3.32 5.56 17.91
CA LEU A 379 3.93 4.89 16.77
C LEU A 379 2.82 4.38 15.84
N ILE A 380 2.82 4.86 14.60
CA ILE A 380 1.96 4.35 13.53
C ILE A 380 2.81 3.51 12.58
N MET A 381 2.45 2.24 12.42
CA MET A 381 3.06 1.39 11.40
C MET A 381 2.13 1.23 10.20
N ASP A 382 2.60 1.70 9.04
CA ASP A 382 1.91 1.51 7.77
C ASP A 382 2.26 0.15 7.17
N GLU A 383 1.36 -0.80 7.36
CA GLU A 383 1.50 -2.16 6.86
C GLU A 383 0.59 -2.44 5.66
N VAL A 384 0.12 -1.40 4.98
CA VAL A 384 -0.77 -1.56 3.81
C VAL A 384 -0.09 -2.36 2.70
N MET A 385 1.24 -2.31 2.55
CA MET A 385 1.97 -3.12 1.56
C MET A 385 2.75 -4.28 2.16
N SER A 386 3.36 -4.08 3.33
CA SER A 386 4.31 -5.01 3.93
C SER A 386 3.66 -6.04 4.86
N GLY A 387 2.48 -5.75 5.40
CA GLY A 387 1.76 -6.65 6.29
C GLY A 387 0.89 -7.66 5.57
N MET A 388 -0.08 -8.21 6.31
CA MET A 388 -0.99 -9.27 5.87
C MET A 388 -0.24 -10.45 5.23
N GLY A 389 0.86 -10.89 5.85
CA GLY A 389 1.64 -12.05 5.42
C GLY A 389 2.80 -11.76 4.46
N ARG A 390 2.81 -10.62 3.76
CA ARG A 390 3.71 -10.35 2.62
C ARG A 390 5.19 -10.46 2.99
N SER A 391 5.56 -9.91 4.15
CA SER A 391 6.94 -9.88 4.62
C SER A 391 7.37 -11.15 5.38
N GLY A 392 6.53 -12.20 5.40
CA GLY A 392 6.83 -13.47 6.08
C GLY A 392 6.30 -13.58 7.50
N THR A 393 5.69 -12.53 8.04
CA THR A 393 4.83 -12.58 9.24
C THR A 393 3.48 -12.00 8.90
N LEU A 394 2.43 -12.33 9.66
CA LEU A 394 1.09 -11.84 9.33
C LEU A 394 1.02 -10.33 9.56
N HIS A 395 1.54 -9.87 10.70
CA HIS A 395 1.80 -8.46 10.93
C HIS A 395 3.32 -8.23 10.87
N ALA A 396 3.79 -7.32 10.04
CA ALA A 396 5.21 -7.08 9.82
C ALA A 396 5.92 -6.65 11.12
N TRP A 397 5.22 -5.98 12.02
CA TRP A 397 5.72 -5.61 13.34
C TRP A 397 6.10 -6.79 14.24
N GLU A 398 5.60 -8.00 13.98
CA GLU A 398 5.98 -9.22 14.70
C GLU A 398 7.46 -9.56 14.49
N ALA A 399 7.93 -9.45 13.24
CA ALA A 399 9.34 -9.66 12.90
C ALA A 399 10.25 -8.59 13.51
N GLU A 400 9.70 -7.40 13.74
CA GLU A 400 10.42 -6.31 14.40
C GLU A 400 10.34 -6.41 15.93
N GLY A 401 9.46 -7.24 16.51
CA GLY A 401 9.28 -7.33 17.96
C GLY A 401 8.79 -6.04 18.62
N VAL A 402 8.11 -5.16 17.87
CA VAL A 402 7.66 -3.83 18.33
C VAL A 402 6.20 -3.62 17.98
N VAL A 403 5.32 -3.71 18.97
CA VAL A 403 3.88 -3.48 18.78
C VAL A 403 3.61 -1.98 18.54
N PRO A 404 2.98 -1.59 17.41
CA PRO A 404 2.59 -0.20 17.18
C PRO A 404 1.35 0.18 17.98
N ASP A 405 1.09 1.48 18.06
CA ASP A 405 -0.11 2.00 18.71
C ASP A 405 -1.31 2.00 17.76
N ILE A 406 -1.00 2.21 16.48
CA ILE A 406 -1.93 2.17 15.36
C ILE A 406 -1.24 1.44 14.22
N GLN A 407 -1.89 0.44 13.65
CA GLN A 407 -1.43 -0.27 12.46
C GLN A 407 -2.42 -0.02 11.33
N THR A 408 -1.96 0.37 10.15
CA THR A 408 -2.81 0.40 8.95
C THR A 408 -2.57 -0.84 8.09
N ILE A 409 -3.64 -1.39 7.54
CA ILE A 409 -3.66 -2.62 6.73
C ILE A 409 -4.47 -2.40 5.45
N GLY A 410 -4.22 -3.19 4.42
CA GLY A 410 -4.93 -3.15 3.14
C GLY A 410 -4.38 -4.19 2.19
N LYS A 411 -4.50 -3.97 0.87
CA LYS A 411 -3.92 -4.84 -0.18
C LYS A 411 -4.15 -6.33 0.07
N GLY A 412 -3.16 -7.03 0.64
CA GLY A 412 -3.23 -8.43 1.03
C GLY A 412 -4.40 -8.76 1.97
N LEU A 413 -5.02 -7.76 2.61
CA LEU A 413 -6.25 -7.91 3.40
C LEU A 413 -7.38 -8.58 2.61
N ALA A 414 -7.59 -8.22 1.35
CA ALA A 414 -8.61 -8.83 0.49
C ALA A 414 -8.08 -9.26 -0.88
N GLY A 415 -6.75 -9.31 -1.06
CA GLY A 415 -6.13 -9.86 -2.26
C GLY A 415 -6.53 -9.20 -3.59
N GLY A 416 -7.12 -8.00 -3.56
CA GLY A 416 -7.64 -7.33 -4.75
C GLY A 416 -9.05 -7.77 -5.19
N TYR A 417 -9.70 -8.68 -4.47
CA TYR A 417 -11.06 -9.16 -4.80
C TYR A 417 -12.14 -8.09 -4.50
N GLN A 418 -11.92 -7.28 -3.46
CA GLN A 418 -12.71 -6.08 -3.16
C GLN A 418 -11.81 -4.97 -2.58
N PRO A 419 -12.12 -3.68 -2.81
CA PRO A 419 -11.44 -2.57 -2.15
C PRO A 419 -11.74 -2.57 -0.65
N ILE A 420 -10.70 -2.80 0.17
CA ILE A 420 -10.79 -2.68 1.62
C ILE A 420 -9.40 -2.48 2.22
N ALA A 421 -9.38 -1.71 3.29
CA ALA A 421 -8.25 -1.42 4.15
C ALA A 421 -8.77 -1.25 5.58
N GLY A 422 -7.88 -1.01 6.52
CA GLY A 422 -8.32 -0.75 7.88
C GLY A 422 -7.23 -0.22 8.79
N VAL A 423 -7.65 0.11 10.00
CA VAL A 423 -6.81 0.54 11.11
C VAL A 423 -7.04 -0.41 12.26
N LEU A 424 -5.99 -1.09 12.72
CA LEU A 424 -6.00 -1.84 13.97
C LEU A 424 -5.46 -0.95 15.08
N VAL A 425 -6.23 -0.84 16.16
CA VAL A 425 -5.99 0.14 17.21
C VAL A 425 -5.60 -0.55 18.51
N ASN A 426 -4.48 -0.15 19.09
CA ASN A 426 -4.01 -0.65 20.37
C ASN A 426 -4.99 -0.32 21.49
N LYS A 427 -5.14 -1.25 22.44
CA LYS A 427 -6.00 -1.09 23.61
C LYS A 427 -5.81 0.25 24.33
N ARG A 428 -4.57 0.72 24.48
CA ARG A 428 -4.28 1.98 25.19
C ARG A 428 -4.86 3.22 24.51
N VAL A 429 -4.99 3.21 23.18
CA VAL A 429 -5.60 4.31 22.41
C VAL A 429 -7.11 4.27 22.57
N VAL A 430 -7.70 3.07 22.49
CA VAL A 430 -9.13 2.84 22.68
C VAL A 430 -9.58 3.24 24.09
N GLU A 431 -8.84 2.85 25.13
CA GLU A 431 -9.16 3.19 26.52
C GLU A 431 -9.20 4.71 26.77
N VAL A 432 -8.40 5.50 26.04
CA VAL A 432 -8.45 6.97 26.13
C VAL A 432 -9.74 7.51 25.51
N LEU A 433 -10.15 6.99 24.36
CA LEU A 433 -11.42 7.39 23.74
C LEU A 433 -12.61 6.98 24.61
N GLU A 434 -12.62 5.75 25.15
CA GLU A 434 -13.69 5.26 26.04
C GLU A 434 -13.84 6.14 27.28
N LYS A 435 -12.73 6.62 27.87
CA LYS A 435 -12.75 7.57 29.00
C LYS A 435 -13.06 9.02 28.60
N GLY A 436 -12.98 9.33 27.31
CA GLY A 436 -13.24 10.64 26.73
C GLY A 436 -14.66 10.74 26.19
N THR A 437 -14.80 10.86 24.87
CA THR A 437 -16.09 11.02 24.19
C THR A 437 -16.79 9.70 23.89
N SER A 438 -16.07 8.57 24.01
CA SER A 438 -16.52 7.24 23.57
C SER A 438 -16.91 7.16 22.08
N ALA A 439 -16.39 8.08 21.26
CA ALA A 439 -16.64 8.11 19.82
C ALA A 439 -15.35 8.39 19.05
N PHE A 440 -15.22 7.87 17.83
CA PHE A 440 -14.21 8.33 16.89
C PHE A 440 -14.87 9.27 15.87
N VAL A 441 -14.43 10.52 15.77
CA VAL A 441 -15.06 11.55 14.91
C VAL A 441 -14.53 11.42 13.48
N HIS A 442 -14.86 10.30 12.86
CA HIS A 442 -14.54 9.98 11.47
C HIS A 442 -15.48 8.89 10.96
N GLY A 443 -15.98 9.06 9.75
CA GLY A 443 -16.87 8.10 9.11
C GLY A 443 -16.83 8.23 7.60
N HIS A 444 -17.07 7.12 6.92
CA HIS A 444 -17.21 7.05 5.47
C HIS A 444 -18.48 6.29 5.12
N THR A 445 -19.11 6.62 3.99
CA THR A 445 -20.33 5.94 3.52
C THR A 445 -20.12 4.43 3.42
N TYR A 446 -19.00 3.99 2.83
CA TYR A 446 -18.68 2.57 2.64
C TYR A 446 -17.83 1.95 3.77
N GLN A 447 -17.73 2.60 4.91
CA GLN A 447 -17.05 2.04 6.08
C GLN A 447 -17.70 0.70 6.48
N GLY A 448 -16.89 -0.36 6.55
CA GLY A 448 -17.37 -1.71 6.87
C GLY A 448 -18.29 -2.33 5.82
N HIS A 449 -18.12 -2.00 4.53
CA HIS A 449 -18.96 -2.50 3.44
C HIS A 449 -19.08 -4.05 3.47
N PRO A 450 -20.29 -4.63 3.62
CA PRO A 450 -20.45 -6.07 3.88
C PRO A 450 -19.77 -6.98 2.86
N VAL A 451 -19.91 -6.68 1.56
CA VAL A 451 -19.27 -7.47 0.48
C VAL A 451 -17.74 -7.43 0.54
N ALA A 452 -17.16 -6.27 0.90
CA ALA A 452 -15.71 -6.12 1.03
C ALA A 452 -15.21 -6.85 2.29
N CYS A 453 -15.98 -6.81 3.38
CA CYS A 453 -15.71 -7.59 4.58
C CYS A 453 -15.75 -9.10 4.32
N ALA A 454 -16.71 -9.58 3.52
CA ALA A 454 -16.80 -10.99 3.14
C ALA A 454 -15.58 -11.45 2.33
N ALA A 455 -15.16 -10.65 1.34
CA ALA A 455 -13.97 -10.93 0.56
C ALA A 455 -12.71 -10.98 1.44
N ALA A 456 -12.52 -9.98 2.31
CA ALA A 456 -11.38 -9.94 3.22
C ALA A 456 -11.37 -11.11 4.20
N LEU A 457 -12.51 -11.43 4.82
CA LEU A 457 -12.62 -12.53 5.77
C LEU A 457 -12.23 -13.86 5.11
N GLU A 458 -12.77 -14.14 3.92
CA GLU A 458 -12.46 -15.37 3.18
C GLU A 458 -10.97 -15.41 2.78
N VAL A 459 -10.40 -14.30 2.29
CA VAL A 459 -8.97 -14.23 1.94
C VAL A 459 -8.10 -14.52 3.17
N GLN A 460 -8.40 -13.92 4.32
CA GLN A 460 -7.61 -14.15 5.53
C GLN A 460 -7.78 -15.56 6.09
N GLN A 461 -8.98 -16.13 5.99
CA GLN A 461 -9.22 -17.53 6.37
C GLN A 461 -8.45 -18.50 5.48
N ILE A 462 -8.40 -18.27 4.16
CA ILE A 462 -7.58 -19.03 3.22
C ILE A 462 -6.09 -18.93 3.59
N ILE A 463 -5.59 -17.71 3.83
CA ILE A 463 -4.19 -17.51 4.24
C ILE A 463 -3.85 -18.32 5.50
N GLN A 464 -4.77 -18.37 6.46
CA GLN A 464 -4.60 -19.13 7.69
C GLN A 464 -4.72 -20.65 7.48
N SER A 465 -5.79 -21.12 6.83
CA SER A 465 -6.09 -22.54 6.66
C SER A 465 -5.09 -23.26 5.77
N ASP A 466 -4.64 -22.59 4.71
CA ASP A 466 -3.73 -23.16 3.73
C ASP A 466 -2.26 -22.94 4.13
N GLY A 467 -2.01 -22.32 5.30
CA GLY A 467 -0.66 -22.11 5.84
C GLY A 467 0.19 -21.17 4.98
N LEU A 468 -0.42 -20.19 4.31
CA LEU A 468 0.25 -19.43 3.25
C LEU A 468 1.36 -18.52 3.77
N VAL A 469 1.30 -18.04 5.02
CA VAL A 469 2.41 -17.27 5.62
C VAL A 469 3.68 -18.13 5.74
N ALA A 470 3.55 -19.41 6.10
CA ALA A 470 4.68 -20.33 6.11
C ALA A 470 5.22 -20.56 4.69
N ASN A 471 4.33 -20.65 3.69
CA ASN A 471 4.76 -20.73 2.29
C ASN A 471 5.52 -19.46 1.86
N VAL A 472 5.05 -18.27 2.25
CA VAL A 472 5.74 -16.99 1.99
C VAL A 472 7.16 -17.00 2.55
N GLN A 473 7.37 -17.53 3.76
CA GLN A 473 8.70 -17.66 4.35
C GLN A 473 9.59 -18.59 3.52
N ASN A 474 9.11 -19.80 3.23
CA ASN A 474 9.87 -20.83 2.52
C ASN A 474 10.21 -20.42 1.09
N MET A 475 9.21 -19.96 0.34
CA MET A 475 9.36 -19.53 -1.04
C MET A 475 10.13 -18.22 -1.14
N GLY A 476 9.98 -17.34 -0.16
CA GLY A 476 10.77 -16.11 -0.03
C GLY A 476 12.26 -16.39 0.14
N GLN A 477 12.62 -17.33 1.01
CA GLN A 477 14.01 -17.75 1.18
C GLN A 477 14.58 -18.29 -0.13
N LEU A 478 13.84 -19.19 -0.80
CA LEU A 478 14.26 -19.76 -2.09
C LEU A 478 14.44 -18.68 -3.16
N LEU A 479 13.45 -17.81 -3.35
CA LEU A 479 13.48 -16.73 -4.33
C LEU A 479 14.71 -15.83 -4.10
N SER A 480 14.94 -15.42 -2.85
CA SER A 480 16.07 -14.56 -2.50
C SER A 480 17.42 -15.22 -2.76
N GLY A 481 17.55 -16.52 -2.49
CA GLY A 481 18.76 -17.28 -2.74
C GLY A 481 19.07 -17.33 -4.24
N LEU A 482 18.09 -17.71 -5.05
CA LEU A 482 18.24 -17.82 -6.50
C LEU A 482 18.53 -16.47 -7.17
N LEU A 483 17.81 -15.42 -6.80
CA LEU A 483 18.07 -14.07 -7.32
C LEU A 483 19.47 -13.60 -6.94
N LYS A 484 19.89 -13.85 -5.69
CA LYS A 484 21.22 -13.39 -5.24
C LYS A 484 22.34 -14.15 -5.93
N GLU A 485 22.24 -15.47 -6.00
CA GLU A 485 23.19 -16.33 -6.71
C GLU A 485 23.36 -15.90 -8.17
N SER A 486 22.26 -15.53 -8.83
CA SER A 486 22.26 -15.27 -10.27
C SER A 486 22.60 -13.83 -10.66
N LEU A 487 22.26 -12.85 -9.79
CA LEU A 487 22.32 -11.43 -10.14
C LEU A 487 23.22 -10.59 -9.23
N MET A 488 23.64 -11.07 -8.05
CA MET A 488 24.45 -10.24 -7.16
C MET A 488 25.80 -9.87 -7.76
N ASP A 489 26.37 -10.63 -8.70
CA ASP A 489 27.64 -10.28 -9.35
C ASP A 489 27.47 -9.44 -10.61
N HIS A 490 26.22 -9.20 -11.05
CA HIS A 490 25.95 -8.39 -12.23
C HIS A 490 26.45 -6.94 -12.03
N PRO A 491 27.14 -6.33 -13.01
CA PRO A 491 27.81 -5.02 -12.84
C PRO A 491 26.82 -3.88 -12.59
N TYR A 492 25.59 -4.01 -13.07
CA TYR A 492 24.54 -2.99 -12.93
C TYR A 492 23.48 -3.31 -11.86
N VAL A 493 23.64 -4.42 -11.11
CA VAL A 493 22.79 -4.74 -9.96
C VAL A 493 23.51 -4.27 -8.70
N GLY A 494 22.94 -3.26 -8.05
CA GLY A 494 23.51 -2.64 -6.86
C GLY A 494 23.15 -3.37 -5.57
N ASP A 495 21.87 -3.74 -5.44
CA ASP A 495 21.36 -4.37 -4.22
C ASP A 495 20.14 -5.26 -4.51
N ILE A 496 20.03 -6.35 -3.76
CA ILE A 496 18.88 -7.28 -3.77
C ILE A 496 18.44 -7.50 -2.33
N ARG A 497 17.26 -6.98 -1.99
CA ARG A 497 16.80 -6.81 -0.62
C ARG A 497 15.30 -7.08 -0.48
N GLY A 498 14.86 -7.45 0.71
CA GLY A 498 13.47 -7.79 0.95
C GLY A 498 13.26 -8.69 2.16
N LYS A 499 12.00 -9.06 2.39
CA LYS A 499 11.54 -10.06 3.38
C LYS A 499 10.39 -10.87 2.79
N GLY A 500 10.22 -12.13 3.19
CA GLY A 500 9.14 -12.99 2.68
C GLY A 500 9.12 -13.06 1.16
N LEU A 501 7.96 -12.83 0.54
CA LEU A 501 7.80 -12.71 -0.92
C LEU A 501 7.72 -11.24 -1.33
N PHE A 502 8.62 -10.39 -0.81
CA PHE A 502 8.63 -8.96 -1.10
C PHE A 502 10.06 -8.46 -1.34
N TRP A 503 10.53 -8.58 -2.58
CA TRP A 503 11.92 -8.35 -2.95
C TRP A 503 12.08 -7.22 -3.95
N GLY A 504 13.07 -6.36 -3.73
CA GLY A 504 13.51 -5.32 -4.64
C GLY A 504 14.88 -5.65 -5.23
N ILE A 505 15.05 -5.34 -6.51
CA ILE A 505 16.34 -5.36 -7.22
C ILE A 505 16.61 -3.93 -7.67
N GLU A 506 17.66 -3.33 -7.14
CA GLU A 506 18.05 -1.96 -7.48
C GLU A 506 19.17 -1.93 -8.51
N PHE A 507 19.01 -1.06 -9.50
CA PHE A 507 19.95 -0.91 -10.60
C PHE A 507 20.79 0.36 -10.47
N VAL A 508 22.08 0.22 -10.73
CA VAL A 508 23.07 1.29 -10.67
C VAL A 508 23.93 1.25 -11.92
N ARG A 509 24.45 2.41 -12.33
CA ARG A 509 25.39 2.49 -13.45
C ARG A 509 26.80 2.06 -13.03
N ASP A 510 27.15 2.36 -11.79
CA ASP A 510 28.41 1.94 -11.18
C ASP A 510 28.12 1.38 -9.79
N LYS A 511 28.54 0.14 -9.57
CA LYS A 511 28.24 -0.61 -8.35
C LYS A 511 29.08 -0.20 -7.15
N GLN A 512 30.31 0.24 -7.37
CA GLN A 512 31.20 0.64 -6.28
C GLN A 512 30.76 1.99 -5.70
N THR A 513 30.46 2.94 -6.57
CA THR A 513 30.03 4.30 -6.23
C THR A 513 28.52 4.42 -6.01
N LYS A 514 27.75 3.38 -6.37
CA LYS A 514 26.27 3.31 -6.27
C LYS A 514 25.56 4.40 -7.08
N VAL A 515 26.24 4.97 -8.08
CA VAL A 515 25.72 6.03 -8.95
C VAL A 515 24.53 5.48 -9.74
N PRO A 516 23.33 6.09 -9.64
CA PRO A 516 22.16 5.65 -10.38
C PRO A 516 22.28 5.99 -11.87
N TRP A 517 21.43 5.35 -12.68
CA TRP A 517 21.21 5.77 -14.06
C TRP A 517 20.45 7.11 -14.11
N PRO A 518 20.63 7.92 -15.17
CA PRO A 518 19.77 9.08 -15.41
C PRO A 518 18.30 8.65 -15.60
N SER A 519 17.33 9.40 -15.08
CA SER A 519 15.91 9.05 -15.19
C SER A 519 15.42 8.83 -16.64
N ALA A 520 16.06 9.49 -17.61
CA ALA A 520 15.76 9.32 -19.03
C ALA A 520 16.04 7.90 -19.55
N ALA A 521 16.92 7.13 -18.90
CA ALA A 521 17.22 5.75 -19.26
C ALA A 521 16.07 4.78 -18.93
N ARG A 522 15.14 5.17 -18.04
CA ARG A 522 13.91 4.42 -17.69
C ARG A 522 14.15 2.94 -17.37
N ILE A 523 15.26 2.60 -16.71
CA ILE A 523 15.74 1.23 -16.54
C ILE A 523 14.65 0.29 -15.99
N ALA A 524 14.03 0.65 -14.87
CA ALA A 524 13.01 -0.20 -14.25
C ALA A 524 11.78 -0.41 -15.16
N ALA A 525 11.31 0.67 -15.81
CA ALA A 525 10.16 0.61 -16.69
C ALA A 525 10.45 -0.23 -17.95
N SER A 526 11.62 -0.05 -18.57
CA SER A 526 12.02 -0.79 -19.77
C SER A 526 12.27 -2.27 -19.49
N ILE A 527 12.79 -2.63 -18.31
CA ILE A 527 12.88 -4.04 -17.87
C ILE A 527 11.48 -4.65 -17.77
N ASN A 528 10.53 -3.96 -17.13
CA ASN A 528 9.15 -4.46 -17.07
C ASN A 528 8.53 -4.58 -18.47
N GLU A 529 8.65 -3.55 -19.32
CA GLU A 529 8.18 -3.57 -20.71
C GLU A 529 8.72 -4.78 -21.49
N LEU A 530 10.02 -5.08 -21.36
CA LEU A 530 10.63 -6.28 -21.95
C LEU A 530 10.07 -7.57 -21.34
N GLY A 531 9.83 -7.61 -20.03
CA GLY A 531 9.21 -8.76 -19.35
C GLY A 531 7.82 -9.11 -19.89
N LEU A 532 7.07 -8.11 -20.34
CA LEU A 532 5.76 -8.30 -20.98
C LEU A 532 5.85 -8.97 -22.36
N THR A 533 7.03 -9.18 -22.94
CA THR A 533 7.20 -9.79 -24.28
C THR A 533 7.53 -11.28 -24.23
N GLU A 534 7.40 -11.97 -25.36
CA GLU A 534 7.95 -13.31 -25.53
C GLU A 534 9.50 -13.22 -25.66
N PRO A 535 10.26 -14.19 -25.11
CA PRO A 535 9.82 -15.41 -24.42
C PRO A 535 9.69 -15.27 -22.89
N TYR A 536 9.61 -14.05 -22.34
CA TYR A 536 9.62 -13.84 -20.88
C TYR A 536 8.24 -14.04 -20.26
N GLY A 537 7.22 -13.33 -20.76
CA GLY A 537 5.84 -13.47 -20.28
C GLY A 537 5.66 -13.25 -18.77
N ILE A 538 6.37 -12.28 -18.18
CA ILE A 538 6.38 -12.01 -16.74
C ILE A 538 6.14 -10.53 -16.45
N VAL A 539 5.39 -10.23 -15.39
CA VAL A 539 5.15 -8.87 -14.90
C VAL A 539 5.96 -8.63 -13.63
N VAL A 540 6.75 -7.56 -13.61
CA VAL A 540 7.44 -7.06 -12.41
C VAL A 540 6.95 -5.64 -12.11
N TYR A 541 7.08 -5.17 -10.87
CA TYR A 541 6.61 -3.82 -10.54
C TYR A 541 7.76 -2.80 -10.64
N PRO A 542 7.77 -1.88 -11.62
CA PRO A 542 8.82 -0.89 -11.75
C PRO A 542 8.64 0.26 -10.76
N GLY A 543 9.74 0.70 -10.16
CA GLY A 543 9.79 1.88 -9.30
C GLY A 543 11.01 2.75 -9.59
N SER A 544 10.91 4.02 -9.22
CA SER A 544 11.95 5.03 -9.45
C SER A 544 12.08 6.00 -8.27
N GLY A 545 13.19 6.74 -8.24
CA GLY A 545 13.47 7.71 -7.18
C GLY A 545 14.03 7.07 -5.91
N THR A 546 14.53 5.84 -5.97
CA THR A 546 15.02 5.13 -4.78
C THR A 546 16.29 5.69 -4.19
N ALA A 547 17.15 6.29 -5.02
CA ALA A 547 18.41 6.86 -4.54
C ALA A 547 18.17 8.12 -3.69
N ASP A 548 17.40 9.08 -4.21
CA ASP A 548 17.27 10.43 -3.63
C ASP A 548 15.85 11.03 -3.76
N GLY A 549 14.87 10.24 -4.22
CA GLY A 549 13.50 10.68 -4.51
C GLY A 549 13.26 11.05 -5.99
N VAL A 550 14.32 11.18 -6.79
CA VAL A 550 14.27 11.55 -8.22
C VAL A 550 14.99 10.50 -9.09
N LEU A 551 16.22 10.17 -8.72
CA LEU A 551 17.08 9.18 -9.38
C LEU A 551 17.01 7.81 -8.70
N GLY A 552 17.46 6.80 -9.43
CA GLY A 552 17.51 5.42 -9.00
C GLY A 552 16.30 4.62 -9.49
N ASP A 553 16.58 3.40 -9.94
CA ASP A 553 15.63 2.49 -10.55
C ASP A 553 15.63 1.18 -9.77
N HIS A 554 14.44 0.62 -9.54
CA HIS A 554 14.30 -0.71 -8.99
C HIS A 554 13.12 -1.44 -9.60
N ILE A 555 13.16 -2.76 -9.59
CA ILE A 555 11.97 -3.59 -9.79
C ILE A 555 11.62 -4.29 -8.48
N ILE A 556 10.32 -4.51 -8.27
CA ILE A 556 9.79 -5.33 -7.18
C ILE A 556 9.30 -6.67 -7.75
N VAL A 557 9.75 -7.74 -7.13
CA VAL A 557 9.30 -9.12 -7.32
C VAL A 557 8.55 -9.55 -6.05
N ALA A 558 7.23 -9.63 -6.18
CA ALA A 558 6.28 -9.91 -5.10
C ALA A 558 5.18 -10.88 -5.55
N PRO A 559 5.51 -12.12 -5.94
CA PRO A 559 4.54 -13.06 -6.46
C PRO A 559 3.49 -13.45 -5.41
N PRO A 560 2.36 -14.05 -5.80
CA PRO A 560 1.34 -14.54 -4.88
C PRO A 560 1.88 -15.49 -3.80
N TYR A 561 1.18 -15.60 -2.67
CA TYR A 561 1.54 -16.49 -1.57
C TYR A 561 1.33 -17.97 -1.91
N THR A 562 0.56 -18.24 -2.96
CA THR A 562 0.22 -19.57 -3.48
C THR A 562 1.28 -20.14 -4.41
N VAL A 563 2.36 -19.39 -4.70
CA VAL A 563 3.44 -19.88 -5.56
C VAL A 563 4.08 -21.16 -5.05
N THR A 564 4.38 -22.04 -6.00
CA THR A 564 5.09 -23.29 -5.80
C THR A 564 6.60 -23.09 -5.96
N ARG A 565 7.36 -24.11 -5.57
CA ARG A 565 8.82 -24.15 -5.75
C ARG A 565 9.21 -23.97 -7.22
N ASP A 566 8.51 -24.64 -8.13
CA ASP A 566 8.80 -24.60 -9.57
C ASP A 566 8.49 -23.23 -10.17
N GLU A 567 7.39 -22.59 -9.73
CA GLU A 567 7.07 -21.22 -10.13
C GLU A 567 8.11 -20.21 -9.59
N ILE A 568 8.62 -20.39 -8.37
CA ILE A 568 9.72 -19.55 -7.86
C ILE A 568 10.99 -19.73 -8.69
N ALA A 569 11.32 -20.96 -9.06
CA ALA A 569 12.47 -21.22 -9.94
C ALA A 569 12.28 -20.53 -11.31
N PHE A 570 11.10 -20.66 -11.91
CA PHE A 570 10.74 -19.97 -13.15
C PHE A 570 10.86 -18.44 -13.01
N VAL A 571 10.34 -17.86 -11.93
CA VAL A 571 10.42 -16.41 -11.67
C VAL A 571 11.87 -15.96 -11.57
N ALA A 572 12.69 -16.64 -10.77
CA ALA A 572 14.09 -16.26 -10.58
C ALA A 572 14.91 -16.39 -11.87
N GLU A 573 14.74 -17.49 -12.61
CA GLU A 573 15.40 -17.70 -13.90
C GLU A 573 14.98 -16.64 -14.93
N THR A 574 13.67 -16.40 -15.05
CA THR A 574 13.13 -15.45 -16.04
C THR A 574 13.54 -14.02 -15.72
N VAL A 575 13.51 -13.61 -14.45
CA VAL A 575 13.99 -12.29 -14.02
C VAL A 575 15.48 -12.15 -14.26
N THR A 576 16.28 -13.19 -13.98
CA THR A 576 17.72 -13.19 -14.25
C THR A 576 18.00 -12.98 -15.74
N ARG A 577 17.36 -13.79 -16.59
CA ARG A 577 17.50 -13.70 -18.05
C ARG A 577 17.06 -12.31 -18.55
N LEU A 578 15.94 -11.80 -18.02
CA LEU A 578 15.41 -10.49 -18.37
C LEU A 578 16.42 -9.36 -18.07
N VAL A 579 17.02 -9.36 -16.88
CA VAL A 579 18.02 -8.37 -16.48
C VAL A 579 19.27 -8.47 -17.37
N ASN A 580 19.80 -9.69 -17.56
CA ASN A 580 21.00 -9.92 -18.37
C ASN A 580 20.80 -9.49 -19.83
N ASP A 581 19.69 -9.88 -20.44
CA ASP A 581 19.38 -9.55 -21.83
C ASP A 581 19.13 -8.05 -22.02
N PHE A 582 18.46 -7.41 -21.06
CA PHE A 582 18.24 -5.97 -21.08
C PHE A 582 19.57 -5.21 -21.10
N PHE A 583 20.46 -5.48 -20.14
CA PHE A 583 21.75 -4.78 -20.05
C PHE A 583 22.73 -5.16 -21.17
N SER A 584 22.66 -6.38 -21.70
CA SER A 584 23.42 -6.77 -22.89
C SER A 584 23.01 -5.96 -24.12
N LYS A 585 21.70 -5.74 -24.32
CA LYS A 585 21.18 -4.89 -25.40
C LYS A 585 21.56 -3.42 -25.21
N LEU A 586 21.50 -2.92 -23.97
CA LEU A 586 21.87 -1.54 -23.64
C LEU A 586 23.36 -1.27 -23.94
N ALA A 587 24.24 -2.20 -23.59
CA ALA A 587 25.67 -2.10 -23.88
C ALA A 587 25.97 -2.06 -25.39
N ILE A 588 25.23 -2.82 -26.19
CA ILE A 588 25.34 -2.80 -27.67
C ILE A 588 24.92 -1.44 -28.24
N GLN A 589 24.01 -0.74 -27.57
CA GLN A 589 23.52 0.59 -27.98
C GLN A 589 24.47 1.74 -27.58
N GLY A 590 25.57 1.45 -26.87
CA GLY A 590 26.59 2.44 -26.49
C GLY A 590 26.14 3.44 -25.42
N ILE A 591 25.15 3.06 -24.59
CA ILE A 591 24.63 3.85 -23.47
C ILE A 591 25.29 3.45 -22.15
#